data_AF-A0AAV2PTQ2-F1
#
_entry.id   AF-A0AAV2PTQ2-F1
#
_cell.length_a   1.000
_cell.length_b   1.000
_cell.length_c   1.000
_cell.angle_alpha   90.00
_cell.angle_beta   90.00
_cell.angle_gamma   90.00
#
_symmetry.space_group_name_H-M   'P 1'
#
loop_
_entity.id
_entity.type
_entity.pdbx_description
1 polymer ?
#
loop_
_entity_poly.entity_id
_entity_poly.type
_entity_poly.pdbx_seq_one_letter_code
_entity_poly.pdbx_strand_id
1 'polypeptide(L)'
;MSLWSLVHLRGRGLLLLVVGCVLLSTALLRWNTILINGVRDESYVFANTSADRSNEIGESEMELPWWDGGPGCPSNYVSSLQRNNQSTDSIAPVEGSCGQRAWAMGPRQRVVAFTLYGDDLTYAKGMEDNIIAIAQLYPGYLVRLYTDTRGKKALLCPLLQKYPILYLCDVTRVPERFGDGLENIHPQMWRFAPMGDPQVQVLLIRDIDSLVNPREVAAVKEWLSSDTIITHNARPPSA
;
A
#
# COMPACT_ATOMS: atom_id res chain seq x y z
N MET A 1 54.12 41.68 15.34
CA MET A 1 55.41 41.87 16.03
C MET A 1 55.26 41.34 17.46
N SER A 2 56.27 40.57 17.92
CA SER A 2 56.56 40.20 19.33
C SER A 2 55.63 39.19 20.02
N LEU A 3 55.96 37.89 20.08
CA LEU A 3 56.90 37.18 21.00
C LEU A 3 56.23 36.82 22.35
N TRP A 4 55.83 35.56 22.60
CA TRP A 4 56.61 34.36 23.00
C TRP A 4 57.01 34.34 24.50
N SER A 5 56.53 33.32 25.21
CA SER A 5 57.28 32.49 26.18
C SER A 5 56.47 31.21 26.44
N LEU A 6 56.82 30.09 25.78
CA LEU A 6 57.76 29.03 26.21
C LEU A 6 57.12 28.07 27.27
N VAL A 7 56.81 26.81 26.92
CA VAL A 7 57.70 25.60 26.92
C VAL A 7 57.75 25.02 28.36
N HIS A 8 57.41 23.75 28.67
CA HIS A 8 57.87 22.52 28.02
C HIS A 8 57.33 21.21 28.66
N LEU A 9 57.41 20.12 27.87
CA LEU A 9 57.62 18.69 28.23
C LEU A 9 56.40 17.91 28.73
N ARG A 10 56.17 16.63 28.39
CA ARG A 10 56.85 15.52 27.69
C ARG A 10 55.75 14.44 27.61
N GLY A 11 55.59 13.55 26.64
CA GLY A 11 56.36 13.16 25.47
C GLY A 11 55.95 11.71 25.10
N ARG A 12 56.05 11.41 23.79
CA ARG A 12 56.31 10.09 23.17
C ARG A 12 55.19 9.02 23.26
N GLY A 13 54.84 8.28 22.20
CA GLY A 13 55.54 8.08 20.93
C GLY A 13 54.65 7.40 19.88
N LEU A 14 55.01 7.73 18.65
CA LEU A 14 54.55 7.26 17.35
C LEU A 14 55.12 5.86 17.05
N LEU A 15 54.33 4.95 16.45
CA LEU A 15 54.91 3.94 15.55
C LEU A 15 53.90 3.49 14.47
N LEU A 16 54.22 3.86 13.24
CA LEU A 16 53.72 3.33 11.97
C LEU A 16 54.48 2.02 11.61
N LEU A 17 53.79 1.07 10.97
CA LEU A 17 54.28 0.00 10.07
C LEU A 17 52.98 -0.56 9.40
N VAL A 18 52.64 -0.51 8.12
CA VAL A 18 53.27 -0.68 6.79
C VAL A 18 53.74 -2.12 6.48
N VAL A 19 52.87 -2.83 5.73
CA VAL A 19 53.13 -3.76 4.59
C VAL A 19 53.54 -5.24 4.85
N GLY A 20 52.86 -6.15 4.13
CA GLY A 20 53.30 -7.51 3.73
C GLY A 20 52.11 -8.36 3.23
N CYS A 21 51.80 -8.48 1.92
CA CYS A 21 52.40 -9.37 0.90
C CYS A 21 52.25 -10.88 1.25
N VAL A 22 51.22 -11.60 0.76
CA VAL A 22 51.15 -12.38 -0.50
C VAL A 22 51.85 -13.78 -0.42
N LEU A 23 51.01 -14.83 -0.58
CA LEU A 23 51.22 -16.17 -1.17
C LEU A 23 51.75 -17.39 -0.38
N LEU A 24 51.22 -18.54 -0.85
CA LEU A 24 51.61 -19.96 -0.71
C LEU A 24 51.11 -20.67 0.56
N SER A 25 50.56 -21.89 0.57
CA SER A 25 50.48 -22.95 -0.45
C SER A 25 49.37 -23.95 -0.10
N THR A 26 48.89 -24.61 -1.14
CA THR A 26 47.95 -25.73 -1.20
C THR A 26 48.24 -26.89 -0.24
N ALA A 27 47.20 -27.42 0.42
CA ALA A 27 47.18 -28.78 0.94
C ALA A 27 45.96 -29.52 0.37
N LEU A 28 46.25 -30.42 -0.57
CA LEU A 28 45.33 -31.36 -1.21
C LEU A 28 45.18 -32.63 -0.35
N LEU A 29 43.96 -33.17 -0.37
CA LEU A 29 43.60 -34.60 -0.43
C LEU A 29 43.90 -35.52 0.76
N ARG A 30 42.81 -36.08 1.32
CA ARG A 30 42.56 -37.53 1.52
C ARG A 30 41.06 -37.70 1.83
N TRP A 31 40.25 -38.14 0.86
CA TRP A 31 39.86 -39.55 0.62
C TRP A 31 39.02 -40.16 1.76
N ASN A 32 37.73 -40.39 1.50
CA ASN A 32 37.21 -41.76 1.51
C ASN A 32 35.88 -41.89 0.77
N THR A 33 35.89 -42.79 -0.22
CA THR A 33 34.76 -43.31 -0.98
C THR A 33 34.75 -44.83 -0.75
N ILE A 34 33.63 -45.40 -0.28
CA ILE A 34 33.27 -46.83 -0.22
C ILE A 34 31.73 -46.78 -0.32
N LEU A 35 30.95 -47.15 -1.36
CA LEU A 35 30.92 -48.28 -2.31
C LEU A 35 30.82 -49.64 -1.58
N ILE A 36 29.70 -50.38 -1.52
CA ILE A 36 29.05 -51.10 -2.64
C ILE A 36 27.84 -51.99 -2.16
N ASN A 37 26.81 -52.06 -3.02
CA ASN A 37 25.83 -53.13 -3.37
C ASN A 37 24.65 -53.64 -2.52
N GLY A 38 23.52 -53.83 -3.23
CA GLY A 38 22.47 -54.84 -2.98
C GLY A 38 21.06 -54.46 -3.47
N VAL A 39 20.75 -54.43 -4.79
CA VAL A 39 20.00 -55.45 -5.57
C VAL A 39 18.53 -55.67 -5.14
N ARG A 40 17.54 -55.28 -5.98
CA ARG A 40 16.60 -56.16 -6.74
C ARG A 40 15.55 -55.37 -7.52
N ASP A 41 15.38 -55.79 -8.78
CA ASP A 41 14.24 -55.57 -9.67
C ASP A 41 12.90 -55.89 -9.01
N GLU A 42 11.89 -55.04 -9.22
CA GLU A 42 10.51 -55.49 -9.40
C GLU A 42 9.87 -54.74 -10.57
N SER A 43 9.63 -55.51 -11.63
CA SER A 43 8.86 -55.19 -12.82
C SER A 43 7.42 -54.82 -12.48
N TYR A 44 7.01 -53.57 -12.72
CA TYR A 44 5.61 -53.17 -12.65
C TYR A 44 4.90 -53.50 -13.97
N VAL A 45 3.95 -54.42 -13.87
CA VAL A 45 3.07 -54.87 -14.95
C VAL A 45 2.07 -53.76 -15.32
N PHE A 46 1.91 -53.53 -16.62
CA PHE A 46 0.83 -52.73 -17.21
C PHE A 46 -0.53 -53.34 -16.89
N ALA A 47 -1.41 -52.56 -16.24
CA ALA A 47 -2.84 -52.73 -16.34
C ALA A 47 -3.46 -51.34 -16.59
N ASN A 48 -3.95 -51.16 -17.81
CA ASN A 48 -4.69 -49.99 -18.25
C ASN A 48 -6.03 -49.90 -17.51
N THR A 49 -6.29 -48.77 -16.87
CA THR A 49 -7.65 -48.24 -16.74
C THR A 49 -7.61 -46.72 -16.78
N SER A 50 -8.27 -46.21 -17.82
CA SER A 50 -8.54 -44.83 -18.20
C SER A 50 -8.90 -43.88 -17.06
N ALA A 51 -8.23 -42.73 -16.99
CA ALA A 51 -8.86 -41.41 -16.91
C ALA A 51 -7.77 -40.33 -17.03
N ASP A 52 -8.05 -39.37 -17.91
CA ASP A 52 -7.27 -38.16 -18.19
C ASP A 52 -6.74 -37.49 -16.92
N ARG A 53 -5.44 -37.19 -16.89
CA ARG A 53 -4.82 -36.33 -15.87
C ARG A 53 -4.23 -35.11 -16.56
N SER A 54 -5.10 -34.22 -17.00
CA SER A 54 -4.77 -32.81 -17.12
C SER A 54 -4.52 -32.26 -15.72
N ASN A 55 -3.29 -31.84 -15.43
CA ASN A 55 -2.99 -31.06 -14.24
C ASN A 55 -3.81 -29.76 -14.25
N GLU A 56 -4.82 -29.69 -13.40
CA GLU A 56 -5.51 -28.45 -13.03
C GLU A 56 -4.55 -27.63 -12.16
N ILE A 57 -3.88 -26.63 -12.77
CA ILE A 57 -3.42 -25.47 -12.02
C ILE A 57 -4.70 -24.71 -11.70
N GLY A 58 -5.25 -24.94 -10.50
CA GLY A 58 -6.38 -24.17 -10.01
C GLY A 58 -5.97 -22.70 -9.89
N GLU A 59 -6.36 -21.88 -10.87
CA GLU A 59 -6.41 -20.44 -10.72
C GLU A 59 -7.39 -20.14 -9.58
N SER A 60 -6.84 -19.85 -8.39
CA SER A 60 -7.62 -19.30 -7.29
C SER A 60 -8.20 -17.98 -7.76
N GLU A 61 -9.48 -17.98 -8.13
CA GLU A 61 -10.28 -16.78 -8.39
C GLU A 61 -9.98 -15.78 -7.27
N MET A 62 -9.30 -14.68 -7.58
CA MET A 62 -8.87 -13.71 -6.57
C MET A 62 -10.11 -12.95 -6.10
N GLU A 63 -10.75 -13.50 -5.08
CA GLU A 63 -11.93 -12.90 -4.48
C GLU A 63 -11.54 -11.56 -3.84
N LEU A 64 -12.26 -10.50 -4.22
CA LEU A 64 -12.05 -9.17 -3.63
C LEU A 64 -12.33 -9.22 -2.12
N PRO A 65 -11.66 -8.39 -1.31
CA PRO A 65 -11.98 -8.30 0.11
C PRO A 65 -13.34 -7.63 0.36
N TRP A 66 -13.93 -7.91 1.53
CA TRP A 66 -15.25 -7.39 1.92
C TRP A 66 -15.37 -5.86 1.86
N TRP A 67 -14.25 -5.13 2.02
CA TRP A 67 -14.25 -3.67 1.97
C TRP A 67 -14.19 -3.09 0.55
N ASP A 68 -13.85 -3.92 -0.44
CA ASP A 68 -13.52 -3.52 -1.81
C ASP A 68 -14.49 -4.12 -2.84
N GLY A 69 -15.69 -4.50 -2.41
CA GLY A 69 -16.73 -5.08 -3.26
C GLY A 69 -16.80 -6.60 -3.25
N GLY A 70 -15.96 -7.25 -2.45
CA GLY A 70 -16.07 -8.69 -2.17
C GLY A 70 -17.26 -9.05 -1.28
N PRO A 71 -17.54 -10.35 -1.12
CA PRO A 71 -18.63 -10.79 -0.27
C PRO A 71 -18.39 -10.50 1.21
N GLY A 72 -19.49 -10.54 1.96
CA GLY A 72 -19.47 -10.34 3.40
C GLY A 72 -19.68 -8.90 3.86
N CYS A 73 -19.70 -7.91 2.96
CA CYS A 73 -20.27 -6.58 3.23
C CYS A 73 -21.07 -6.12 2.00
N PRO A 74 -22.32 -6.58 1.83
CA PRO A 74 -23.10 -6.27 0.65
C PRO A 74 -23.38 -4.77 0.63
N SER A 75 -22.74 -4.05 -0.28
CA SER A 75 -23.02 -2.63 -0.50
C SER A 75 -23.97 -2.50 -1.69
N ASN A 76 -25.04 -1.72 -1.51
CA ASN A 76 -26.03 -1.44 -2.55
C ASN A 76 -25.41 -0.79 -3.80
N TYR A 77 -24.17 -0.32 -3.69
CA TYR A 77 -23.44 0.42 -4.71
C TYR A 77 -22.46 -0.43 -5.52
N VAL A 78 -22.23 -1.70 -5.15
CA VAL A 78 -21.25 -2.61 -5.80
C VAL A 78 -21.76 -3.17 -7.14
N SER A 79 -23.04 -2.95 -7.46
CA SER A 79 -23.68 -3.51 -8.65
C SER A 79 -23.24 -2.91 -10.00
N SER A 80 -22.41 -1.84 -10.03
CA SER A 80 -21.90 -1.26 -11.29
C SER A 80 -20.53 -1.80 -11.70
N LEU A 81 -19.72 -2.34 -10.78
CA LEU A 81 -18.44 -2.98 -11.12
C LEU A 81 -18.64 -4.34 -11.78
N GLN A 82 -19.72 -5.03 -11.40
CA GLN A 82 -20.03 -6.37 -11.90
C GLN A 82 -20.95 -6.37 -13.14
N ARG A 83 -21.36 -5.22 -13.68
CA ARG A 83 -22.38 -5.16 -14.75
C ARG A 83 -21.86 -5.00 -16.17
N ASN A 84 -20.57 -4.78 -16.37
CA ASN A 84 -19.97 -4.87 -17.69
C ASN A 84 -19.21 -6.18 -17.79
N ASN A 85 -19.93 -7.23 -18.21
CA ASN A 85 -19.41 -8.55 -18.55
C ASN A 85 -18.09 -8.48 -19.32
N GLN A 86 -17.04 -9.09 -18.77
CA GLN A 86 -16.14 -9.93 -19.54
C GLN A 86 -15.35 -10.79 -18.58
N SER A 87 -15.55 -12.12 -18.74
CA SER A 87 -14.62 -13.20 -18.46
C SER A 87 -13.88 -13.22 -17.12
N THR A 88 -13.57 -14.42 -16.67
CA THR A 88 -12.55 -14.72 -15.66
C THR A 88 -11.14 -14.34 -16.14
N ASP A 89 -10.97 -13.13 -16.70
CA ASP A 89 -9.71 -12.53 -17.05
C ASP A 89 -9.24 -11.73 -15.84
N SER A 90 -8.17 -12.20 -15.20
CA SER A 90 -7.41 -11.58 -14.11
C SER A 90 -7.79 -10.13 -13.80
N ILE A 91 -8.29 -9.86 -12.60
CA ILE A 91 -8.54 -8.49 -12.12
C ILE A 91 -7.26 -7.68 -12.35
N ALA A 92 -7.32 -6.67 -13.23
CA ALA A 92 -6.13 -5.94 -13.63
C ALA A 92 -5.38 -5.38 -12.41
N PRO A 93 -4.04 -5.38 -12.39
CA PRO A 93 -3.27 -4.89 -11.24
C PRO A 93 -3.71 -3.47 -10.86
N VAL A 94 -4.09 -3.26 -9.59
CA VAL A 94 -4.34 -1.92 -9.06
C VAL A 94 -3.02 -1.20 -8.97
N GLU A 95 -2.93 -0.07 -9.65
CA GLU A 95 -1.81 0.84 -9.46
C GLU A 95 -2.10 1.85 -8.34
N GLY A 96 -3.36 2.22 -8.11
CA GLY A 96 -3.76 3.20 -7.10
C GLY A 96 -3.47 2.78 -5.65
N SER A 97 -3.63 3.73 -4.73
CA SER A 97 -3.34 3.53 -3.31
C SER A 97 -4.51 2.98 -2.49
N CYS A 98 -5.65 2.66 -3.12
CA CYS A 98 -6.91 2.39 -2.41
C CYS A 98 -7.78 1.28 -3.05
N GLY A 99 -7.17 0.15 -3.43
CA GLY A 99 -7.91 -1.03 -3.89
C GLY A 99 -8.67 -0.85 -5.22
N GLN A 100 -9.36 -1.90 -5.63
CA GLN A 100 -10.03 -2.02 -6.93
C GLN A 100 -11.26 -1.11 -7.05
N ARG A 101 -12.06 -0.95 -5.99
CA ARG A 101 -13.27 -0.11 -6.04
C ARG A 101 -12.91 1.35 -6.26
N ALA A 102 -11.88 1.86 -5.60
CA ALA A 102 -11.42 3.22 -5.86
C ALA A 102 -10.77 3.34 -7.24
N TRP A 103 -10.00 2.33 -7.66
CA TRP A 103 -9.37 2.31 -8.98
C TRP A 103 -10.38 2.36 -10.13
N ALA A 104 -11.49 1.64 -10.00
CA ALA A 104 -12.51 1.56 -11.03
C ALA A 104 -13.29 2.87 -11.24
N MET A 105 -13.18 3.85 -10.33
CA MET A 105 -13.74 5.20 -10.55
C MET A 105 -12.98 5.99 -11.62
N GLY A 106 -11.77 5.57 -11.99
CA GLY A 106 -10.98 6.19 -13.04
C GLY A 106 -10.29 7.49 -12.60
N PRO A 107 -9.67 8.23 -13.53
CA PRO A 107 -8.83 9.38 -13.22
C PRO A 107 -9.61 10.64 -12.85
N ARG A 108 -8.90 11.65 -12.33
CA ARG A 108 -9.41 12.97 -11.91
C ARG A 108 -10.31 12.93 -10.67
N GLN A 109 -10.02 12.01 -9.77
CA GLN A 109 -10.69 11.92 -8.48
C GLN A 109 -10.32 13.11 -7.60
N ARG A 110 -11.30 13.58 -6.83
CA ARG A 110 -11.12 14.57 -5.77
C ARG A 110 -11.32 13.84 -4.46
N VAL A 111 -10.29 13.80 -3.63
CA VAL A 111 -10.21 12.92 -2.46
C VAL A 111 -10.03 13.74 -1.20
N VAL A 112 -10.83 13.41 -0.17
CA VAL A 112 -10.53 13.76 1.22
C VAL A 112 -10.01 12.50 1.90
N ALA A 113 -8.77 12.54 2.37
CA ALA A 113 -8.07 11.40 2.94
C ALA A 113 -7.98 11.51 4.45
N PHE A 114 -8.37 10.43 5.11
CA PHE A 114 -8.30 10.25 6.56
C PHE A 114 -7.54 8.98 6.92
N THR A 115 -7.13 8.89 8.17
CA THR A 115 -6.56 7.68 8.78
C THR A 115 -7.42 7.30 9.97
N LEU A 116 -7.72 6.00 10.10
CA LEU A 116 -8.23 5.40 11.33
C LEU A 116 -7.27 4.30 11.78
N TYR A 117 -6.71 4.43 12.98
CA TYR A 117 -5.81 3.46 13.59
C TYR A 117 -6.12 3.26 15.07
N GLY A 118 -5.68 2.14 15.63
CA GLY A 118 -6.07 1.72 16.97
C GLY A 118 -7.53 1.26 17.05
N ASP A 119 -8.01 1.11 18.30
CA ASP A 119 -9.30 0.50 18.63
C ASP A 119 -10.27 1.46 19.36
N ASP A 120 -9.94 2.76 19.43
CA ASP A 120 -10.79 3.75 20.07
C ASP A 120 -12.02 4.07 19.19
N LEU A 121 -13.18 3.66 19.69
CA LEU A 121 -14.48 3.81 19.02
C LEU A 121 -14.92 5.28 18.88
N THR A 122 -14.33 6.21 19.65
CA THR A 122 -14.64 7.65 19.58
C THR A 122 -14.35 8.21 18.19
N TYR A 123 -13.24 7.78 17.58
CA TYR A 123 -12.87 8.21 16.23
C TYR A 123 -13.83 7.68 15.15
N ALA A 124 -14.44 6.51 15.37
CA ALA A 124 -15.41 5.95 14.42
C ALA A 124 -16.70 6.77 14.35
N LYS A 125 -17.16 7.31 15.48
CA LYS A 125 -18.30 8.23 15.52
C LYS A 125 -17.99 9.54 14.80
N GLY A 126 -16.82 10.14 15.10
CA GLY A 126 -16.37 11.36 14.43
C GLY A 126 -16.17 11.20 12.92
N MET A 127 -15.84 9.98 12.48
CA MET A 127 -15.73 9.66 11.05
C MET A 127 -17.07 9.79 10.32
N GLU A 128 -18.16 9.29 10.90
CA GLU A 128 -19.48 9.37 10.27
C GLU A 128 -19.92 10.83 10.06
N ASP A 129 -19.72 11.68 11.07
CA ASP A 129 -20.01 13.11 10.99
C ASP A 129 -19.19 13.79 9.88
N ASN A 130 -17.91 13.43 9.73
CA ASN A 130 -17.06 13.91 8.64
C ASN A 130 -17.57 13.45 7.26
N ILE A 131 -17.99 12.20 7.10
CA ILE A 131 -18.53 11.70 5.82
C ILE A 131 -19.79 12.49 5.44
N ILE A 132 -20.69 12.74 6.40
CA ILE A 132 -21.90 13.54 6.19
C ILE A 132 -21.53 14.97 5.78
N ALA A 133 -20.61 15.60 6.52
CA ALA A 133 -20.17 16.96 6.24
C ALA A 133 -19.53 17.09 4.84
N ILE A 134 -18.70 16.12 4.43
CA ILE A 134 -18.07 16.11 3.11
C ILE A 134 -19.09 15.92 2.01
N ALA A 135 -20.06 15.01 2.18
CA ALA A 135 -21.14 14.82 1.22
C ALA A 135 -21.92 16.12 0.95
N GLN A 136 -22.08 16.97 1.98
CA GLN A 136 -22.78 18.24 1.88
C GLN A 136 -21.90 19.38 1.36
N LEU A 137 -20.67 19.51 1.86
CA LEU A 137 -19.82 20.68 1.67
C LEU A 137 -18.86 20.56 0.48
N TYR A 138 -18.50 19.33 0.09
CA TYR A 138 -17.61 19.00 -1.01
C TYR A 138 -18.30 18.04 -2.01
N PRO A 139 -19.35 18.48 -2.72
CA PRO A 139 -20.04 17.63 -3.69
C PRO A 139 -19.07 17.12 -4.76
N GLY A 140 -19.13 15.81 -5.03
CA GLY A 140 -18.25 15.12 -5.99
C GLY A 140 -16.89 14.69 -5.43
N TYR A 141 -16.57 15.02 -4.16
CA TYR A 141 -15.39 14.45 -3.51
C TYR A 141 -15.68 13.05 -2.98
N LEU A 142 -14.66 12.19 -3.03
CA LEU A 142 -14.64 10.88 -2.42
C LEU A 142 -13.93 10.95 -1.07
N VAL A 143 -14.40 10.15 -0.11
CA VAL A 143 -13.75 9.96 1.18
C VAL A 143 -12.92 8.69 1.11
N ARG A 144 -11.60 8.81 1.27
CA ARG A 144 -10.69 7.66 1.38
C ARG A 144 -10.23 7.52 2.82
N LEU A 145 -10.61 6.42 3.47
CA LEU A 145 -10.23 6.10 4.83
C LEU A 145 -9.15 5.02 4.82
N TYR A 146 -7.93 5.40 5.18
CA TYR A 146 -6.81 4.48 5.31
C TYR A 146 -6.80 3.83 6.68
N THR A 147 -6.81 2.50 6.73
CA THR A 147 -6.85 1.73 7.97
C THR A 147 -6.36 0.32 7.77
N ASP A 148 -5.96 -0.35 8.84
CA ASP A 148 -5.89 -1.80 8.88
C ASP A 148 -7.30 -2.35 9.08
N THR A 149 -7.81 -3.06 8.07
CA THR A 149 -9.20 -3.53 8.05
C THR A 149 -9.45 -4.76 8.92
N ARG A 150 -8.39 -5.43 9.38
CA ARG A 150 -8.48 -6.62 10.24
C ARG A 150 -9.22 -6.27 11.53
N GLY A 151 -10.21 -7.09 11.88
CA GLY A 151 -11.03 -6.89 13.08
C GLY A 151 -12.05 -5.74 13.01
N LYS A 152 -12.03 -4.87 11.99
CA LYS A 152 -12.88 -3.66 11.93
C LYS A 152 -14.15 -3.81 11.09
N LYS A 153 -14.45 -5.01 10.61
CA LYS A 153 -15.61 -5.27 9.73
C LYS A 153 -16.94 -4.84 10.34
N ALA A 154 -17.20 -5.18 11.59
CA ALA A 154 -18.44 -4.82 12.28
C ALA A 154 -18.62 -3.30 12.42
N LEU A 155 -17.50 -2.57 12.54
CA LEU A 155 -17.47 -1.11 12.67
C LEU A 155 -17.65 -0.41 11.32
N LEU A 156 -16.94 -0.86 10.29
CA LEU A 156 -16.80 -0.13 9.03
C LEU A 156 -17.78 -0.58 7.95
N CYS A 157 -18.26 -1.83 7.98
CA CYS A 157 -19.22 -2.30 6.98
C CYS A 157 -20.54 -1.50 6.98
N PRO A 158 -21.15 -1.15 8.13
CA PRO A 158 -22.35 -0.31 8.13
C PRO A 158 -22.13 1.06 7.47
N LEU A 159 -20.97 1.68 7.70
CA LEU A 159 -20.61 2.95 7.05
C LEU A 159 -20.46 2.79 5.54
N LEU A 160 -19.80 1.71 5.09
CA LEU A 160 -19.67 1.41 3.66
C LEU A 160 -21.00 1.19 2.95
N GLN A 161 -21.98 0.57 3.63
CA GLN A 161 -23.31 0.34 3.10
C GLN A 161 -24.13 1.64 3.03
N LYS A 162 -23.94 2.52 4.00
CA LYS A 162 -24.69 3.77 4.13
C LYS A 162 -24.15 4.89 3.23
N TYR A 163 -22.84 4.93 2.99
CA TYR A 163 -22.17 6.06 2.33
C TYR A 163 -21.41 5.63 1.06
N PRO A 164 -21.96 5.89 -0.14
CA PRO A 164 -21.32 5.50 -1.40
C PRO A 164 -20.02 6.27 -1.71
N ILE A 165 -19.84 7.44 -1.08
CA ILE A 165 -18.64 8.24 -1.24
C ILE A 165 -17.47 7.71 -0.41
N LEU A 166 -17.69 6.76 0.49
CA LEU A 166 -16.65 6.19 1.36
C LEU A 166 -15.92 5.04 0.66
N TYR A 167 -14.59 5.09 0.70
CA TYR A 167 -13.67 4.06 0.23
C TYR A 167 -12.73 3.68 1.38
N LEU A 168 -12.66 2.39 1.70
CA LEU A 168 -11.69 1.89 2.67
C LEU A 168 -10.43 1.45 1.93
N CYS A 169 -9.30 2.00 2.33
CA CYS A 169 -8.00 1.70 1.77
C CYS A 169 -7.23 0.86 2.81
N ASP A 170 -7.10 -0.44 2.57
CA ASP A 170 -6.35 -1.30 3.48
C ASP A 170 -4.85 -1.06 3.33
N VAL A 171 -4.22 -0.61 4.41
CA VAL A 171 -2.80 -0.27 4.43
C VAL A 171 -1.89 -1.47 4.23
N THR A 172 -2.39 -2.69 4.48
CA THR A 172 -1.66 -3.96 4.29
C THR A 172 -1.73 -4.50 2.85
N ARG A 173 -2.44 -3.81 1.95
CA ARG A 173 -2.69 -4.24 0.56
C ARG A 173 -2.41 -3.14 -0.47
N VAL A 174 -1.51 -2.22 -0.15
CA VAL A 174 -1.10 -1.13 -1.06
C VAL A 174 0.05 -1.61 -1.95
N PRO A 175 0.10 -1.24 -3.24
CA PRO A 175 1.20 -1.64 -4.13
C PRO A 175 2.59 -1.22 -3.63
N GLU A 176 3.61 -2.03 -3.89
CA GLU A 176 5.00 -1.83 -3.43
C GLU A 176 5.62 -0.49 -3.84
N ARG A 177 5.13 0.15 -4.91
CA ARG A 177 5.62 1.48 -5.33
C ARG A 177 5.36 2.58 -4.30
N PHE A 178 4.50 2.33 -3.32
CA PHE A 178 4.26 3.21 -2.17
C PHE A 178 5.21 2.93 -0.99
N GLY A 179 6.19 2.03 -1.16
CA GLY A 179 7.23 1.66 -0.19
C GLY A 179 7.12 0.20 0.26
N ASP A 180 7.95 -0.17 1.24
CA ASP A 180 7.94 -1.48 1.91
C ASP A 180 6.68 -1.68 2.78
N GLY A 181 5.49 -1.45 2.24
CA GLY A 181 4.21 -1.54 2.94
C GLY A 181 3.82 -0.26 3.68
N LEU A 182 2.61 0.22 3.43
CA LEU A 182 2.08 1.41 4.11
C LEU A 182 1.83 1.15 5.60
N GLU A 183 1.61 -0.11 5.98
CA GLU A 183 1.50 -0.57 7.37
C GLU A 183 2.77 -0.37 8.20
N ASN A 184 3.94 -0.26 7.56
CA ASN A 184 5.25 -0.14 8.24
C ASN A 184 5.66 1.30 8.54
N ILE A 185 4.86 2.29 8.11
CA ILE A 185 5.07 3.71 8.45
C ILE A 185 4.12 4.16 9.56
N HIS A 186 4.43 5.29 10.18
CA HIS A 186 3.60 5.86 11.25
C HIS A 186 2.15 6.05 10.79
N PRO A 187 1.12 5.59 11.54
CA PRO A 187 -0.26 5.56 11.05
C PRO A 187 -0.83 6.89 10.55
N GLN A 188 -0.47 7.99 11.20
CA GLN A 188 -0.87 9.33 10.76
C GLN A 188 -0.40 9.71 9.34
N MET A 189 0.57 8.97 8.79
CA MET A 189 1.10 9.15 7.45
C MET A 189 0.26 8.43 6.37
N TRP A 190 -0.60 7.49 6.73
CA TRP A 190 -1.34 6.69 5.73
C TRP A 190 -2.23 7.55 4.82
N ARG A 191 -2.83 8.62 5.36
CA ARG A 191 -3.62 9.60 4.61
C ARG A 191 -2.87 10.38 3.52
N PHE A 192 -1.53 10.31 3.50
CA PHE A 192 -0.71 10.92 2.45
C PHE A 192 -0.52 10.00 1.24
N ALA A 193 -0.87 8.70 1.35
CA ALA A 193 -0.75 7.74 0.25
C ALA A 193 -1.40 8.17 -1.09
N PRO A 194 -2.57 8.88 -1.13
CA PRO A 194 -3.13 9.32 -2.41
C PRO A 194 -2.26 10.34 -3.16
N MET A 195 -1.22 10.92 -2.54
CA MET A 195 -0.30 11.83 -3.24
C MET A 195 0.43 11.14 -4.40
N GLY A 196 0.68 9.83 -4.31
CA GLY A 196 1.30 9.04 -5.37
C GLY A 196 0.29 8.29 -6.25
N ASP A 197 -1.01 8.52 -6.05
CA ASP A 197 -2.05 7.83 -6.82
C ASP A 197 -2.35 8.59 -8.13
N PRO A 198 -2.13 7.98 -9.31
CA PRO A 198 -2.27 8.63 -10.61
C PRO A 198 -3.71 9.01 -10.94
N GLN A 199 -4.71 8.48 -10.23
CA GLN A 199 -6.11 8.84 -10.44
C GLN A 199 -6.53 10.06 -9.63
N VAL A 200 -5.74 10.51 -8.65
CA VAL A 200 -6.10 11.61 -7.76
C VAL A 200 -5.62 12.94 -8.34
N GLN A 201 -6.58 13.84 -8.64
CA GLN A 201 -6.31 15.19 -9.12
C GLN A 201 -6.30 16.23 -8.00
N VAL A 202 -7.18 16.08 -7.01
CA VAL A 202 -7.23 16.95 -5.84
C VAL A 202 -7.19 16.07 -4.61
N LEU A 203 -6.30 16.41 -3.68
CA LEU A 203 -6.18 15.72 -2.40
C LEU A 203 -6.29 16.74 -1.26
N LEU A 204 -7.21 16.48 -0.35
CA LEU A 204 -7.33 17.15 0.94
C LEU A 204 -6.97 16.14 2.03
N ILE A 205 -5.99 16.46 2.87
CA ILE A 205 -5.49 15.59 3.93
C ILE A 205 -6.04 16.08 5.27
N ARG A 206 -6.67 15.20 6.04
CA ARG A 206 -7.41 15.61 7.25
C ARG A 206 -7.17 14.68 8.44
N ASP A 207 -7.15 15.27 9.63
CA ASP A 207 -7.27 14.52 10.89
C ASP A 207 -8.73 14.07 11.06
N ILE A 208 -8.93 12.85 11.54
CA ILE A 208 -10.26 12.23 11.66
C ILE A 208 -11.09 12.82 12.82
N ASP A 209 -10.43 13.41 13.80
CA ASP A 209 -11.04 14.10 14.95
C ASP A 209 -11.37 15.57 14.66
N SER A 210 -11.06 16.05 13.47
CA SER A 210 -11.33 17.41 13.04
C SER A 210 -12.53 17.44 12.10
N LEU A 211 -13.68 17.90 12.60
CA LEU A 211 -14.90 17.99 11.79
C LEU A 211 -14.75 19.05 10.69
N VAL A 212 -15.13 18.66 9.47
CA VAL A 212 -15.19 19.56 8.30
C VAL A 212 -16.21 20.67 8.53
N ASN A 213 -15.85 21.91 8.21
CA ASN A 213 -16.71 23.08 8.44
C ASN A 213 -16.73 24.05 7.24
N PRO A 214 -17.72 24.96 7.16
CA PRO A 214 -17.85 25.87 6.02
C PRO A 214 -16.67 26.83 5.82
N ARG A 215 -15.95 27.20 6.91
CA ARG A 215 -14.82 28.13 6.82
C ARG A 215 -13.65 27.51 6.07
N GLU A 216 -13.29 26.28 6.39
CA GLU A 216 -12.22 25.59 5.64
C GLU A 216 -12.62 25.31 4.20
N VAL A 217 -13.90 25.02 3.94
CA VAL A 217 -14.40 24.81 2.57
C VAL A 217 -14.26 26.08 1.74
N ALA A 218 -14.56 27.24 2.31
CA ALA A 218 -14.36 28.52 1.64
C ALA A 218 -12.87 28.75 1.30
N ALA A 219 -11.97 28.50 2.25
CA ALA A 219 -10.52 28.64 2.04
C ALA A 219 -9.99 27.67 0.98
N VAL A 220 -10.42 26.40 0.99
CA VAL A 220 -10.04 25.41 -0.03
C VAL A 220 -10.58 25.80 -1.41
N LYS A 221 -11.82 26.29 -1.50
CA LYS A 221 -12.40 26.76 -2.77
C LYS A 221 -11.63 27.96 -3.33
N GLU A 222 -11.30 28.91 -2.48
CA GLU A 222 -10.48 30.07 -2.85
C GLU A 222 -9.12 29.62 -3.37
N TRP A 223 -8.42 28.74 -2.64
CA TRP A 223 -7.14 28.19 -3.05
C TRP A 223 -7.21 27.44 -4.39
N LEU A 224 -8.21 26.57 -4.58
CA LEU A 224 -8.43 25.84 -5.84
C LEU A 224 -8.87 26.74 -7.00
N SER A 225 -9.36 27.94 -6.74
CA SER A 225 -9.70 28.93 -7.77
C SER A 225 -8.54 29.87 -8.11
N SER A 226 -7.48 29.88 -7.30
CA SER A 226 -6.32 30.72 -7.53
C SER A 226 -5.45 30.18 -8.67
N ASP A 227 -4.80 31.06 -9.42
CA ASP A 227 -3.82 30.69 -10.46
C ASP A 227 -2.53 30.08 -9.88
N THR A 228 -2.48 29.84 -8.56
CA THR A 228 -1.32 29.32 -7.83
C THR A 228 -1.39 27.79 -7.67
N ILE A 229 -2.19 27.09 -8.47
CA ILE A 229 -2.21 25.62 -8.46
C ILE A 229 -0.86 25.11 -8.97
N ILE A 230 0.05 24.81 -8.05
CA ILE A 230 1.26 24.04 -8.31
C ILE A 230 0.83 22.59 -8.46
N THR A 231 0.41 22.19 -9.66
CA THR A 231 0.27 20.78 -10.01
C THR A 231 1.45 20.38 -10.86
N HIS A 232 2.10 19.29 -10.47
CA HIS A 232 3.25 18.73 -11.19
C HIS A 232 2.88 18.17 -12.59
N ASN A 233 1.58 18.20 -12.97
CA ASN A 233 1.03 17.59 -14.20
C ASN A 233 -0.19 18.32 -14.80
N ALA A 234 -0.47 19.60 -14.51
CA ALA A 234 -1.48 20.31 -15.28
C ALA A 234 -0.96 20.60 -16.69
N ARG A 235 -1.31 19.75 -17.65
CA ARG A 235 -1.34 20.16 -19.05
C ARG A 235 -2.35 21.32 -19.13
N PRO A 236 -1.95 22.50 -19.62
CA PRO A 236 -2.88 23.61 -19.76
C PRO A 236 -4.04 23.19 -20.69
N PRO A 237 -5.26 23.71 -20.46
CA PRO A 237 -6.35 23.50 -21.41
C PRO A 237 -5.89 23.98 -22.79
N SER A 238 -5.98 23.11 -23.78
CA SER A 238 -5.74 23.48 -25.17
C SER A 238 -6.70 24.61 -25.55
N ALA A 239 -6.14 25.77 -25.90
CA ALA A 239 -6.86 26.88 -26.51
C ALA A 239 -7.40 26.50 -27.89
#